data_AF-A0AAP7W7V5-F1
#
_entry.id   AF-A0AAP7W7V5-F1
#
_cell.length_a   1.000
_cell.length_b   1.000
_cell.length_c   1.000
_cell.angle_alpha   90.00
_cell.angle_beta   90.00
_cell.angle_gamma   90.00
#
_symmetry.space_group_name_H-M   'P 1'
#
loop_
_entity.id
_entity.type
_entity.pdbx_description
1 polymer ?
#
loop_
_entity_poly.entity_id
_entity_poly.type
_entity_poly.pdbx_seq_one_letter_code
_entity_poly.pdbx_strand_id
1 'polypeptide(L)'
;MVLIYAGILAVQFFLSSRNNIYWGAILPVAHIVFLTWLFITNRIESTIGFILYLLLGMFFLCIEWNLGRKYFHKKIQKELDKMKTHDMK
;
A
#
# COMPACT_ATOMS: atom_id res chain seq x y z
N MET A 1 7.45 0.52 -23.62
CA MET A 1 7.58 1.10 -22.26
C MET A 1 6.23 1.46 -21.64
N VAL A 2 5.40 2.29 -22.29
CA VAL A 2 4.08 2.74 -21.75
C VAL A 2 3.08 1.59 -21.53
N LEU A 3 3.01 0.59 -22.42
CA LEU A 3 2.11 -0.55 -22.27
C LEU A 3 2.41 -1.42 -21.02
N ILE A 4 3.68 -1.49 -20.60
CA ILE A 4 4.10 -2.29 -19.44
C ILE A 4 3.64 -1.60 -18.15
N TYR A 5 3.80 -0.27 -18.08
CA TYR A 5 3.27 0.53 -16.97
C TYR A 5 1.74 0.50 -16.89
N ALA A 6 1.06 0.55 -18.03
CA ALA A 6 -0.39 0.44 -18.08
C ALA A 6 -0.88 -0.94 -17.63
N GLY A 7 -0.16 -2.02 -17.98
CA GLY A 7 -0.44 -3.37 -17.50
C GLY A 7 -0.26 -3.51 -15.98
N ILE A 8 0.82 -2.95 -15.43
CA ILE A 8 1.07 -2.92 -13.98
C ILE A 8 -0.03 -2.13 -13.26
N LEU A 9 -0.43 -0.97 -13.78
CA LEU A 9 -1.51 -0.15 -13.24
C LEU A 9 -2.88 -0.83 -13.34
N ALA A 10 -3.16 -1.55 -14.43
CA ALA A 10 -4.41 -2.27 -14.61
C ALA A 10 -4.49 -3.47 -13.65
N VAL A 11 -3.41 -4.25 -13.50
CA VAL A 11 -3.34 -5.34 -12.53
C VAL A 11 -3.44 -4.81 -11.10
N GLN A 12 -2.81 -3.67 -10.83
CA GLN A 12 -2.93 -2.95 -9.56
C GLN A 12 -4.39 -2.53 -9.33
N PHE A 13 -5.04 -1.82 -10.24
CA PHE A 13 -6.43 -1.40 -10.07
C PHE A 13 -7.40 -2.59 -9.90
N PHE A 14 -7.20 -3.65 -10.69
CA PHE A 14 -8.05 -4.84 -10.69
C PHE A 14 -7.92 -5.66 -9.42
N LEU A 15 -6.73 -5.74 -8.85
CA LEU A 15 -6.57 -6.40 -7.56
C LEU A 15 -7.21 -5.50 -6.46
N SER A 16 -7.18 -4.14 -6.53
CA SER A 16 -7.51 -3.19 -5.42
C SER A 16 -8.95 -3.28 -4.95
N SER A 17 -9.81 -3.68 -5.88
CA SER A 17 -11.22 -3.89 -5.64
C SER A 17 -11.51 -5.12 -4.75
N ARG A 18 -10.56 -6.05 -4.55
CA ARG A 18 -10.77 -7.25 -3.72
C ARG A 18 -10.12 -7.15 -2.34
N ASN A 19 -10.98 -7.23 -1.33
CA ASN A 19 -10.85 -7.37 0.14
C ASN A 19 -9.73 -8.29 0.72
N ASN A 20 -8.52 -8.35 0.12
CA ASN A 20 -7.53 -9.36 0.44
C ASN A 20 -6.19 -8.75 0.92
N ILE A 21 -5.63 -9.30 2.00
CA ILE A 21 -4.37 -8.90 2.67
C ILE A 21 -3.19 -8.70 1.70
N TYR A 22 -3.19 -9.38 0.56
CA TYR A 22 -2.22 -9.23 -0.53
C TYR A 22 -2.17 -7.81 -1.12
N TRP A 23 -3.20 -6.98 -0.89
CA TRP A 23 -3.19 -5.54 -1.19
C TRP A 23 -2.16 -4.76 -0.41
N GLY A 24 -1.84 -5.21 0.79
CA GLY A 24 -0.79 -4.60 1.59
C GLY A 24 0.59 -4.85 1.04
N ALA A 25 0.74 -5.88 0.19
CA ALA A 25 2.01 -6.24 -0.43
C ALA A 25 2.31 -5.43 -1.70
N ILE A 26 1.32 -4.80 -2.34
CA ILE A 26 1.54 -3.97 -3.54
C ILE A 26 2.42 -2.76 -3.23
N LEU A 27 2.23 -2.18 -2.05
CA LEU A 27 2.86 -0.97 -1.58
C LEU A 27 4.36 -1.20 -1.26
N PRO A 28 4.77 -2.26 -0.53
CA PRO A 28 6.18 -2.60 -0.36
C PRO A 28 6.84 -3.10 -1.66
N VAL A 29 6.11 -3.79 -2.54
CA VAL A 29 6.65 -4.18 -3.85
C VAL A 29 6.96 -2.94 -4.71
N ALA A 30 6.03 -1.98 -4.79
CA ALA A 30 6.26 -0.72 -5.50
C ALA A 30 7.43 0.07 -4.91
N HIS A 31 7.56 0.08 -3.58
CA HIS A 31 8.67 0.73 -2.88
C HIS A 31 10.03 0.10 -3.23
N ILE A 32 10.11 -1.23 -3.26
CA ILE A 32 11.33 -1.96 -3.65
C ILE A 32 11.71 -1.63 -5.09
N VAL A 33 10.76 -1.70 -6.03
CA VAL A 33 11.01 -1.38 -7.44
C VAL A 33 11.51 0.06 -7.62
N PHE A 34 10.92 1.02 -6.89
CA PHE A 34 11.32 2.42 -6.94
C PHE A 34 12.75 2.63 -6.40
N LEU A 35 13.09 1.98 -5.28
CA LEU A 35 14.45 2.02 -4.74
C LEU A 35 15.47 1.36 -5.67
N THR A 36 15.15 0.20 -6.24
CA THR A 36 16.01 -0.49 -7.21
C THR A 36 16.26 0.39 -8.44
N TRP A 37 15.25 1.12 -8.93
CA TRP A 37 15.41 2.08 -10.02
C TRP A 37 16.35 3.23 -9.65
N LEU A 38 16.17 3.83 -8.47
CA LEU A 38 17.03 4.89 -7.94
C LEU A 38 18.50 4.43 -7.80
N PHE A 39 18.70 3.19 -7.39
CA PHE A 39 20.02 2.57 -7.28
C PHE A 39 20.68 2.36 -8.64
N ILE A 40 19.96 1.81 -9.63
CA ILE A 40 20.48 1.59 -10.99
C ILE A 40 20.80 2.93 -11.68
N THR A 41 20.05 3.98 -11.39
CA THR A 41 20.29 5.33 -11.93
C THR A 41 21.47 6.04 -11.23
N ASN A 42 22.22 5.35 -10.35
CA ASN A 42 23.31 5.90 -9.51
C ASN A 42 22.92 7.17 -8.73
N ARG A 43 21.63 7.39 -8.49
CA ARG A 43 21.16 8.50 -7.63
C ARG A 43 21.43 8.22 -6.15
N ILE A 44 21.66 6.96 -5.80
CA ILE A 44 22.07 6.53 -4.47
C ILE A 44 23.44 5.87 -4.63
N GLU A 45 24.50 6.66 -4.44
CA GLU A 45 25.88 6.17 -4.58
C GLU A 45 26.32 5.32 -3.38
N SER A 46 25.66 5.47 -2.23
CA SER A 46 26.00 4.76 -1.00
C SER A 46 25.05 3.61 -0.72
N THR A 47 25.59 2.39 -0.68
CA THR A 47 24.87 1.16 -0.27
C THR A 47 24.23 1.29 1.11
N ILE A 48 24.87 2.02 2.02
CA ILE A 48 24.33 2.30 3.36
C ILE A 48 23.09 3.19 3.28
N GLY A 49 23.11 4.21 2.41
CA GLY A 49 21.95 5.06 2.14
C GLY A 49 20.78 4.26 1.58
N PHE A 50 21.04 3.35 0.64
CA PHE A 50 20.03 2.45 0.08
C PHE A 50 19.35 1.59 1.16
N ILE A 51 20.14 0.96 2.04
CA ILE A 51 19.61 0.12 3.14
C ILE A 51 18.77 0.96 4.11
N LEU A 52 19.23 2.17 4.45
CA LEU A 52 18.50 3.10 5.31
C LEU A 52 17.13 3.48 4.73
N TYR A 53 17.08 3.86 3.45
CA TYR A 53 15.83 4.20 2.78
C TYR A 53 14.88 2.99 2.66
N LEU A 54 15.44 1.81 2.40
CA LEU A 54 14.66 0.57 2.35
C LEU A 54 14.01 0.29 3.70
N LEU A 55 14.79 0.34 4.78
CA LEU A 55 14.30 0.09 6.15
C LEU A 55 13.25 1.14 6.57
N LEU A 56 13.54 2.42 6.34
CA LEU A 56 12.66 3.52 6.70
C LEU A 56 11.30 3.43 5.97
N GLY A 57 11.34 3.20 4.66
CA GLY A 57 10.12 3.04 3.88
C GLY A 57 9.29 1.85 4.31
N MET A 58 9.93 0.72 4.64
CA MET A 58 9.24 -0.47 5.14
C MET A 58 8.51 -0.21 6.47
N PHE A 59 9.15 0.51 7.40
CA PHE A 59 8.52 0.93 8.66
C PHE A 59 7.32 1.84 8.41
N PHE A 60 7.47 2.83 7.53
CA PHE A 60 6.40 3.78 7.20
C PHE A 60 5.19 3.07 6.59
N LEU A 61 5.45 2.18 5.64
CA LEU A 61 4.46 1.32 4.98
C LEU A 61 3.66 0.46 5.97
N CYS A 62 4.35 -0.18 6.93
CA CYS A 62 3.68 -0.96 7.97
C CYS A 62 2.77 -0.10 8.84
N ILE A 63 3.21 1.10 9.21
CA ILE A 63 2.42 2.03 10.04
C ILE A 63 1.18 2.50 9.28
N GLU A 64 1.34 3.01 8.06
CA GLU A 64 0.23 3.51 7.24
C GLU A 64 -0.79 2.41 6.93
N TRP A 65 -0.33 1.19 6.63
CA TRP A 65 -1.20 0.05 6.40
C TRP A 65 -2.06 -0.28 7.63
N ASN A 66 -1.44 -0.31 8.81
CA ASN A 66 -2.14 -0.64 10.06
C ASN A 66 -3.16 0.46 10.42
N LEU A 67 -2.80 1.72 10.17
CA LEU A 67 -3.68 2.87 10.38
C LEU A 67 -4.88 2.85 9.41
N GLY A 68 -4.63 2.60 8.13
CA GLY A 68 -5.66 2.51 7.09
C GLY A 68 -6.66 1.38 7.35
N ARG A 69 -6.17 0.21 7.76
CA ARG A 69 -7.00 -0.92 8.21
C ARG A 69 -7.88 -0.56 9.40
N LYS A 70 -7.30 0.09 10.41
CA LYS A 70 -8.03 0.52 11.61
C LYS A 70 -9.14 1.53 11.27
N TYR A 71 -8.86 2.46 10.36
CA TYR A 71 -9.84 3.45 9.89
C TYR A 71 -11.00 2.79 9.13
N PHE A 72 -10.69 1.85 8.22
CA PHE A 72 -11.70 1.10 7.47
C PHE A 72 -12.62 0.29 8.37
N HIS A 73 -12.04 -0.42 9.36
CA HIS A 73 -12.81 -1.19 10.32
C HIS A 73 -13.74 -0.30 11.16
N LYS A 74 -13.24 0.87 11.59
CA LYS A 74 -14.03 1.86 12.31
C LYS A 74 -15.20 2.39 11.48
N LYS A 75 -14.98 2.61 10.18
CA LYS A 75 -16.02 3.08 9.24
C LYS A 75 -17.10 2.02 9.06
N ILE A 76 -16.74 0.76 8.83
CA ILE A 76 -17.68 -0.36 8.73
C ILE A 76 -18.51 -0.48 10.01
N GLN A 77 -17.87 -0.43 11.17
CA GLN A 77 -18.57 -0.59 12.44
C GLN A 77 -19.55 0.56 12.70
N LYS A 78 -19.21 1.78 12.29
CA LYS A 78 -20.10 2.95 12.38
C LYS A 78 -21.32 2.83 11.46
N GLU A 79 -21.15 2.27 10.27
CA GLU A 79 -22.27 2.02 9.34
C GLU A 79 -23.16 0.86 9.82
N LEU A 80 -22.59 -0.19 10.40
CA LEU A 80 -23.35 -1.28 11.06
C LEU A 80 -24.20 -0.77 12.23
N ASP A 81 -23.67 0.15 13.03
CA ASP A 81 -24.37 0.71 14.19
C ASP A 81 -25.56 1.60 13.78
N LYS A 82 -25.41 2.34 12.66
CA LYS A 82 -26.53 3.05 12.02
C LYS A 82 -27.62 2.11 11.52
N MET A 83 -27.25 0.99 10.91
CA MET A 83 -28.22 0.00 10.44
C MET A 83 -29.00 -0.60 11.61
N LYS A 84 -28.32 -0.99 12.70
CA LYS A 84 -28.97 -1.51 13.91
C LYS A 84 -29.94 -0.51 14.54
N THR A 85 -29.58 0.76 14.63
CA THR A 85 -30.46 1.80 15.21
C THR A 85 -31.68 2.10 14.35
N HIS A 86 -31.60 1.88 13.05
CA HIS A 86 -32.72 2.05 12.13
C HIS A 86 -33.65 0.83 12.07
N ASP A 87 -33.15 -0.37 12.39
CA ASP A 87 -33.91 -1.63 12.45
C ASP A 87 -34.67 -1.80 13.77
N MET A 88 -34.19 -1.17 14.85
CA MET A 88 -34.83 -1.21 16.19
C MET A 88 -35.98 -0.20 16.36
N LYS A 89 -36.34 0.57 15.32
CA LYS A 89 -37.40 1.58 15.34
C LYS A 89 -38.49 1.23 14.35
#